data_AF-A0A4Z2EE70-F1
#
_entry.id   AF-A0A4Z2EE70-F1
#
_cell.length_a   1.000
_cell.length_b   1.000
_cell.length_c   1.000
_cell.angle_alpha   90.00
_cell.angle_beta   90.00
_cell.angle_gamma   90.00
#
_symmetry.space_group_name_H-M   'P 1'
#
loop_
_entity.id
_entity.type
_entity.pdbx_description
1 polymer ?
#
loop_
_entity_poly.entity_id
_entity_poly.type
_entity_poly.pdbx_seq_one_letter_code
_entity_poly.pdbx_strand_id
1 'polypeptide(L)'
;MFQFLSNASGAYLKHFTPELRALSSRCGLDVPLSSLGPAVIVFQETTHTQLLGHDAKGAGQADTLLQKRFHDLGLGTEAFSSVQYVGTQTVAPPTDYGRLLEAVRQQAKNTHTRSPRQPGIVFHALEALSERFCGELSDEKMTPQSFFPDEYFTCSAFCLSCK
;
A
#
# COMPACT_ATOMS: atom_id res chain seq x y z
N MET A 1 1.56 1.35 12.63
CA MET A 1 1.64 0.63 11.33
C MET A 1 0.38 -0.19 11.04
N PHE A 2 0.06 -1.25 11.79
CA PHE A 2 -1.11 -2.10 11.51
C PHE A 2 -2.42 -1.34 11.39
N GLN A 3 -2.77 -0.50 12.38
CA GLN A 3 -3.98 0.34 12.32
C GLN A 3 -3.99 1.26 11.10
N PHE A 4 -2.83 1.87 10.79
CA PHE A 4 -2.69 2.76 9.63
C PHE A 4 -2.99 2.03 8.32
N LEU A 5 -2.38 0.87 8.09
CA LEU A 5 -2.60 0.08 6.88
C LEU A 5 -4.03 -0.46 6.81
N SER A 6 -4.63 -0.82 7.95
CA SER A 6 -6.03 -1.24 8.00
C SER A 6 -7.00 -0.10 7.67
N ASN A 7 -6.74 1.10 8.19
CA ASN A 7 -7.54 2.28 7.88
C ASN A 7 -7.37 2.67 6.41
N ALA A 8 -6.14 2.62 5.88
CA ALA A 8 -5.85 2.84 4.46
C ALA A 8 -6.61 1.86 3.57
N SER A 9 -6.63 0.58 3.95
CA SER A 9 -7.39 -0.46 3.27
C SER A 9 -8.90 -0.14 3.28
N GLY A 10 -9.44 0.19 4.45
CA GLY A 10 -10.86 0.58 4.58
C GLY A 10 -11.21 1.81 3.73
N ALA A 11 -10.40 2.87 3.77
CA ALA A 11 -10.59 4.07 2.96
C ALA A 11 -10.50 3.76 1.46
N TYR A 12 -9.51 2.98 1.03
CA TYR A 12 -9.38 2.57 -0.36
C TYR A 12 -10.64 1.85 -0.87
N LEU A 13 -11.14 0.87 -0.11
CA LEU A 13 -12.38 0.19 -0.48
C LEU A 13 -13.58 1.14 -0.48
N LYS A 14 -13.73 2.00 0.54
CA LYS A 14 -14.82 2.98 0.62
C LYS A 14 -14.88 3.88 -0.62
N HIS A 15 -13.73 4.36 -1.08
CA HIS A 15 -13.67 5.37 -2.15
C HIS A 15 -13.52 4.80 -3.56
N PHE A 16 -12.93 3.61 -3.73
CA PHE A 16 -12.65 3.06 -5.07
C PHE A 16 -13.49 1.83 -5.43
N THR A 17 -14.27 1.26 -4.51
CA THR A 17 -15.11 0.08 -4.83
C THR A 17 -16.02 0.29 -6.05
N PRO A 18 -16.74 1.43 -6.20
CA PRO A 18 -17.59 1.65 -7.38
C PRO A 18 -16.80 1.59 -8.70
N GLU A 19 -15.65 2.25 -8.75
CA GLU A 19 -14.78 2.36 -9.91
C GLU A 19 -14.11 1.02 -10.22
N LEU A 20 -13.67 0.29 -9.20
CA LEU A 20 -13.07 -1.03 -9.36
C LEU A 20 -14.10 -2.05 -9.88
N ARG A 21 -15.34 -2.01 -9.39
CA ARG A 21 -16.44 -2.84 -9.94
C ARG A 21 -16.75 -2.47 -11.39
N ALA A 22 -16.84 -1.18 -11.70
CA ALA A 22 -17.07 -0.72 -13.07
C ALA A 22 -15.95 -1.16 -14.02
N LEU A 23 -14.69 -1.12 -13.56
CA LEU A 23 -13.54 -1.62 -14.31
C LEU A 23 -13.61 -3.14 -14.50
N SER A 24 -13.93 -3.90 -13.45
CA SER A 24 -14.10 -5.36 -13.51
C SER A 24 -15.13 -5.75 -14.57
N SER A 25 -16.31 -5.12 -14.55
CA SER A 25 -17.39 -5.37 -15.50
C SER A 25 -17.02 -4.98 -16.93
N ARG A 26 -16.40 -3.81 -17.14
CA ARG A 26 -15.99 -3.34 -18.47
C ARG A 26 -14.91 -4.19 -19.10
N CYS A 27 -13.99 -4.72 -18.30
CA CYS A 27 -12.85 -5.50 -18.75
C CYS A 27 -13.09 -7.02 -18.68
N GLY A 28 -14.27 -7.46 -18.24
CA GLY A 28 -14.59 -8.88 -18.06
C GLY A 28 -13.66 -9.59 -17.08
N LEU A 29 -13.15 -8.87 -16.07
CA LEU A 29 -12.28 -9.43 -15.06
C LEU A 29 -13.13 -10.14 -14.01
N ASP A 30 -13.06 -11.47 -13.96
CA ASP A 30 -13.70 -12.29 -12.92
C ASP A 30 -12.70 -12.53 -11.79
N VAL A 31 -12.30 -11.46 -11.10
CA VAL A 31 -11.35 -11.49 -9.99
C VAL A 31 -11.91 -10.72 -8.78
N PRO A 32 -11.55 -11.12 -7.55
CA PRO A 32 -11.87 -10.32 -6.37
C PRO A 32 -11.36 -8.89 -6.49
N LEU A 33 -12.08 -7.92 -5.93
CA LEU A 33 -11.66 -6.51 -5.94
C LEU A 33 -10.29 -6.28 -5.27
N SER A 34 -9.94 -7.12 -4.29
CA SER A 34 -8.63 -7.12 -3.63
C SER A 34 -7.50 -7.35 -4.63
N SER A 35 -7.73 -8.12 -5.69
CA SER A 35 -6.74 -8.33 -6.75
C SER A 35 -6.46 -7.05 -7.53
N LEU A 36 -7.41 -6.11 -7.63
CA LEU A 36 -7.22 -4.85 -8.36
C LEU A 36 -6.57 -3.74 -7.50
N GLY A 37 -6.42 -3.99 -6.21
CA GLY A 37 -5.87 -3.05 -5.26
C GLY A 37 -4.35 -2.96 -5.26
N PRO A 38 -3.77 -2.03 -4.48
CA PRO A 38 -2.33 -1.81 -4.44
C PRO A 38 -1.59 -2.95 -3.75
N ALA A 39 -0.34 -3.17 -4.16
CA ALA A 39 0.60 -4.00 -3.44
C ALA A 39 1.29 -3.17 -2.33
N VAL A 40 1.42 -3.74 -1.14
CA VAL A 40 2.07 -3.10 0.02
C VAL A 40 3.35 -3.85 0.38
N ILE A 41 4.45 -3.11 0.54
CA ILE A 41 5.71 -3.62 1.07
C ILE A 41 5.97 -2.96 2.43
N VAL A 42 6.09 -3.76 3.48
CA VAL A 42 6.51 -3.34 4.81
C VAL A 42 8.01 -3.58 4.92
N PHE A 43 8.78 -2.50 4.79
CA PHE A 43 10.23 -2.55 5.01
C PHE A 43 10.55 -2.32 6.49
N GLN A 44 11.37 -3.18 7.08
CA GLN A 44 11.86 -3.04 8.45
C GLN A 44 13.39 -3.11 8.46
N GLU A 45 14.02 -2.03 8.89
CA GLU A 45 15.42 -2.04 9.27
C GLU A 45 15.56 -2.26 10.78
N THR A 46 16.48 -3.13 11.19
CA THR A 46 16.82 -3.36 12.59
C THR A 46 18.32 -3.37 12.82
N THR A 47 18.77 -3.13 14.06
CA THR A 47 20.19 -3.33 14.44
C THR A 47 20.28 -4.39 15.53
N HIS A 48 19.53 -4.20 16.62
CA HIS A 48 19.60 -5.06 17.81
C HIS A 48 18.45 -6.07 17.92
N THR A 49 17.56 -6.13 16.94
CA THR A 49 16.41 -7.04 16.95
C THR A 49 16.44 -7.97 15.75
N GLN A 50 15.93 -9.18 15.98
CA GLN A 50 15.72 -10.18 14.95
C GLN A 50 14.66 -9.73 13.95
N LEU A 51 14.81 -10.14 12.70
CA LEU A 51 13.79 -9.91 11.67
C LEU A 51 12.53 -10.75 11.95
N LEU A 52 11.40 -10.28 11.43
CA LEU A 52 10.17 -11.07 11.48
C LEU A 52 10.38 -12.39 10.73
N GLY A 53 10.09 -13.50 11.41
CA GLY A 53 10.31 -14.83 10.84
C GLY A 53 11.78 -15.25 10.79
N HIS A 54 12.67 -14.69 11.64
CA HIS A 54 14.07 -15.13 11.71
C HIS A 54 14.22 -16.66 11.85
N ASP A 55 13.37 -17.28 12.67
CA ASP A 55 13.41 -18.73 12.91
C ASP A 55 12.61 -19.55 11.87
N ALA A 56 12.00 -18.89 10.88
CA ALA A 56 11.18 -19.53 9.86
C ALA A 56 12.03 -20.15 8.74
N LYS A 57 11.76 -21.41 8.42
CA LYS A 57 12.50 -22.16 7.38
C LYS A 57 11.91 -22.06 5.97
N GLY A 58 10.90 -21.22 5.74
CA GLY A 58 10.18 -21.13 4.47
C GLY A 58 10.10 -19.70 3.92
N ALA A 59 10.24 -19.57 2.61
CA ALA A 59 9.95 -18.32 1.91
C ALA A 59 8.49 -17.89 2.14
N GLY A 60 8.25 -16.58 2.33
CA GLY A 60 6.91 -16.04 2.56
C GLY A 60 6.35 -16.21 3.98
N GLN A 61 7.05 -16.89 4.90
CA GLN A 61 6.55 -17.05 6.27
C GLN A 61 6.47 -15.73 7.04
N ALA A 62 7.39 -14.79 6.80
CA ALA A 62 7.31 -13.46 7.40
C ALA A 62 6.02 -12.72 6.96
N ASP A 63 5.61 -12.88 5.70
CA ASP A 63 4.35 -12.32 5.17
C ASP A 63 3.15 -12.96 5.87
N THR A 64 3.18 -14.29 6.06
CA THR A 64 2.13 -15.00 6.80
C THR A 64 2.05 -14.54 8.26
N LEU A 65 3.19 -14.34 8.94
CA LEU A 65 3.23 -13.82 10.30
C LEU A 65 2.70 -12.38 10.38
N LEU A 66 3.02 -11.56 9.38
CA LEU A 66 2.52 -10.19 9.27
C LEU A 66 0.99 -10.19 9.10
N GLN A 67 0.45 -11.00 8.19
CA GLN A 67 -0.99 -11.16 7.98
C GLN A 67 -1.70 -11.72 9.22
N LYS A 68 -1.12 -12.73 9.87
CA LYS A 68 -1.64 -13.25 11.14
C LYS A 68 -1.73 -12.14 12.18
N ARG A 69 -0.74 -11.25 12.25
CA ARG A 69 -0.77 -10.14 13.20
C ARG A 69 -1.87 -9.13 12.91
N PHE A 70 -2.21 -8.87 11.64
CA PHE A 70 -3.41 -8.10 11.30
C PHE A 70 -4.68 -8.78 11.81
N HIS A 71 -4.81 -10.09 11.54
CA HIS A 71 -5.95 -10.88 11.97
C HIS A 71 -6.12 -10.91 13.50
N ASP A 72 -5.05 -11.18 14.25
CA ASP A 72 -5.05 -11.24 15.72
C ASP A 72 -5.45 -9.88 16.36
N LEU A 73 -5.23 -8.78 15.64
CA LEU A 73 -5.61 -7.42 16.08
C LEU A 73 -7.03 -7.02 15.63
N GLY A 74 -7.75 -7.89 14.91
CA GLY A 74 -9.06 -7.57 14.33
C GLY A 74 -8.98 -6.53 13.21
N LEU A 75 -7.85 -6.45 12.51
CA LEU A 75 -7.58 -5.47 11.46
C LEU A 75 -7.59 -6.12 10.08
N GLY A 76 -8.21 -5.44 9.10
CA GLY A 76 -8.41 -5.95 7.75
C GLY A 76 -7.43 -5.35 6.74
N THR A 77 -7.03 -6.14 5.74
CA THR A 77 -6.14 -5.71 4.64
C THR A 77 -6.74 -5.98 3.27
N GLU A 78 -8.07 -6.08 3.20
CA GLU A 78 -8.81 -6.59 2.03
C GLU A 78 -8.70 -5.72 0.78
N ALA A 79 -8.22 -4.48 0.90
CA ALA A 79 -7.93 -3.62 -0.23
C ALA A 79 -6.66 -3.99 -0.96
N PHE A 80 -5.74 -4.72 -0.34
CA PHE A 80 -4.39 -4.90 -0.87
C PHE A 80 -4.29 -6.19 -1.67
N SER A 81 -3.68 -6.10 -2.86
CA SER A 81 -3.42 -7.27 -3.69
C SER A 81 -2.27 -8.13 -3.15
N SER A 82 -1.38 -7.53 -2.36
CA SER A 82 -0.37 -8.23 -1.58
C SER A 82 0.08 -7.41 -0.38
N VAL A 83 0.48 -8.08 0.70
CA VAL A 83 1.17 -7.48 1.85
C VAL A 83 2.46 -8.26 2.07
N GLN A 84 3.60 -7.69 1.69
CA GLN A 84 4.91 -8.32 1.71
C GLN A 84 5.80 -7.69 2.79
N TYR A 85 6.55 -8.50 3.52
CA TYR A 85 7.55 -8.06 4.47
C TYR A 85 8.95 -8.12 3.85
N VAL A 86 9.74 -7.05 4.06
CA VAL A 86 11.15 -7.02 3.70
C VAL A 86 11.95 -6.49 4.88
N GLY A 87 12.64 -7.39 5.58
CA GLY A 87 13.51 -7.03 6.70
C GLY A 87 14.97 -6.89 6.29
N THR A 88 15.72 -5.97 6.89
CA THR A 88 17.18 -5.93 6.84
C THR A 88 17.76 -5.63 8.22
N GLN A 89 18.87 -6.29 8.56
CA GLN A 89 19.57 -6.05 9.82
C GLN A 89 20.90 -5.34 9.54
N THR A 90 21.00 -4.07 9.95
CA THR A 90 22.19 -3.24 9.78
C THR A 90 23.04 -3.30 11.05
N VAL A 91 24.02 -4.21 11.08
CA VAL A 91 24.99 -4.31 12.18
C VAL A 91 26.12 -3.28 12.01
N ALA A 92 26.55 -3.04 10.78
CA ALA A 92 27.51 -2.03 10.41
C ALA A 92 26.98 -1.25 9.20
N PRO A 93 26.84 0.09 9.28
CA PRO A 93 26.42 0.90 8.14
C PRO A 93 27.39 0.80 6.94
N PRO A 94 26.90 1.00 5.70
CA PRO A 94 25.54 1.40 5.34
C PRO A 94 24.54 0.23 5.28
N THR A 95 23.26 0.56 5.43
CA THR A 95 22.13 -0.37 5.29
C THR A 95 22.07 -0.97 3.88
N ASP A 96 21.91 -2.29 3.79
CA ASP A 96 21.67 -2.97 2.53
C ASP A 96 20.17 -2.91 2.15
N TYR A 97 19.86 -2.10 1.13
CA TYR A 97 18.53 -1.96 0.54
C TYR A 97 18.29 -2.88 -0.67
N GLY A 98 19.23 -3.78 -1.01
CA GLY A 98 19.14 -4.64 -2.18
C GLY A 98 17.85 -5.48 -2.22
N ARG A 99 17.46 -6.04 -1.07
CA ARG A 99 16.21 -6.82 -0.93
C ARG A 99 14.96 -5.97 -1.13
N LEU A 100 14.97 -4.72 -0.64
CA LEU A 100 13.85 -3.79 -0.86
C LEU A 100 13.75 -3.43 -2.35
N LEU A 101 14.88 -3.11 -2.97
CA LEU A 101 14.93 -2.79 -4.40
C LEU A 101 14.46 -3.96 -5.27
N GLU A 102 14.83 -5.18 -4.91
CA GLU A 102 14.35 -6.39 -5.59
C GLU A 102 12.84 -6.55 -5.45
N ALA A 103 12.29 -6.43 -4.24
CA ALA A 103 10.85 -6.52 -4.00
C ALA A 103 10.08 -5.45 -4.78
N VAL A 104 10.56 -4.20 -4.79
CA VAL A 104 9.96 -3.11 -5.58
C VAL A 104 10.01 -3.44 -7.08
N ARG A 105 11.12 -3.96 -7.60
CA ARG A 105 11.25 -4.36 -9.01
C ARG A 105 10.30 -5.50 -9.36
N GLN A 106 10.12 -6.48 -8.47
CA GLN A 106 9.17 -7.58 -8.66
C GLN A 106 7.74 -7.05 -8.72
N GLN A 107 7.34 -6.19 -7.78
CA GLN A 107 6.00 -5.57 -7.79
C GLN A 107 5.78 -4.66 -9.00
N ALA A 108 6.79 -3.90 -9.43
CA ALA A 108 6.70 -3.03 -10.61
C ALA A 108 6.56 -3.83 -11.93
N LYS A 109 7.14 -5.04 -11.98
CA LYS A 109 7.02 -5.96 -13.13
C LYS A 109 5.74 -6.81 -13.07
N ASN A 110 5.04 -6.83 -11.94
CA ASN A 110 3.81 -7.57 -11.78
C ASN A 110 2.68 -6.88 -12.57
N THR A 111 2.34 -7.45 -13.73
CA THR A 111 1.27 -6.96 -14.61
C THR A 111 -0.01 -7.78 -14.50
N HIS A 112 -0.16 -8.62 -13.47
CA HIS A 112 -1.36 -9.45 -13.31
C HIS A 112 -2.65 -8.63 -13.18
N THR A 113 -2.54 -7.37 -12.72
CA THR A 113 -3.69 -6.54 -12.35
C THR A 113 -3.66 -5.18 -13.06
N ARG A 114 -2.66 -4.93 -13.91
CA ARG A 114 -2.46 -3.68 -14.66
C ARG A 114 -1.81 -3.95 -16.01
N SER A 115 -2.23 -3.22 -17.04
CA SER A 115 -1.44 -3.12 -18.27
C SER A 115 -0.10 -2.41 -17.98
N PRO A 116 0.99 -2.82 -18.64
CA PRO A 116 2.27 -2.12 -18.54
C PRO A 116 2.09 -0.62 -18.85
N ARG A 117 2.64 0.24 -17.99
CA ARG A 117 2.67 1.70 -18.22
C ARG A 117 4.12 2.14 -18.32
N GLN A 118 4.40 3.10 -19.20
CA GLN A 118 5.74 3.66 -19.29
C GLN A 118 6.10 4.35 -17.96
N PRO A 119 7.27 4.03 -17.35
CA PRO A 119 7.66 4.59 -16.05
C PRO A 119 7.63 6.12 -15.99
N GLY A 120 7.95 6.81 -17.10
CA GLY A 120 7.86 8.27 -17.18
C GLY A 120 6.44 8.82 -16.96
N ILE A 121 5.40 8.11 -17.44
CA ILE A 121 4.00 8.50 -17.22
C ILE A 121 3.64 8.34 -15.74
N VAL A 122 4.15 7.29 -15.08
CA VAL A 122 3.91 7.07 -13.65
C VAL A 122 4.63 8.13 -12.81
N PHE A 123 5.88 8.45 -13.14
CA PHE A 123 6.67 9.49 -12.47
C PHE A 123 5.97 10.85 -12.54
N HIS A 124 5.59 11.32 -13.73
CA HIS A 124 4.91 12.62 -13.86
C HIS A 124 3.55 12.66 -13.17
N ALA A 125 2.81 11.55 -13.14
CA ALA A 125 1.58 11.48 -12.37
C ALA A 125 1.85 11.62 -10.86
N LEU A 126 2.88 10.95 -10.33
CA LEU A 126 3.27 11.07 -8.92
C LEU A 126 3.81 12.46 -8.60
N GLU A 127 4.63 13.04 -9.46
CA GLU A 127 5.14 14.41 -9.36
C GLU A 127 4.00 15.41 -9.28
N ALA A 128 3.05 15.36 -10.22
CA ALA A 128 1.87 16.23 -10.23
C ALA A 128 0.97 16.04 -8.99
N LEU A 129 0.86 14.82 -8.46
CA LEU A 129 0.15 14.56 -7.21
C LEU A 129 0.91 15.16 -6.02
N SER A 130 2.22 14.97 -5.96
CA SER A 130 3.07 15.56 -4.92
C SER A 130 3.01 17.09 -4.94
N GLU A 131 3.10 17.73 -6.10
CA GLU A 131 2.96 19.19 -6.24
C GLU A 131 1.57 19.68 -5.83
N ARG A 132 0.52 18.91 -6.15
CA ARG A 132 -0.86 19.27 -5.83
C ARG A 132 -1.20 19.11 -4.35
N PHE A 133 -0.61 18.12 -3.70
CA PHE A 133 -0.90 17.76 -2.31
C PHE A 133 0.24 18.09 -1.34
N CYS A 134 1.31 18.76 -1.79
CA CYS A 134 2.33 19.28 -0.89
C CYS A 134 1.78 20.52 -0.17
N GLY A 135 1.73 20.47 1.16
CA GLY A 135 1.28 21.55 2.02
C GLY A 135 1.33 21.11 3.49
N GLU A 136 1.24 22.07 4.41
CA GLU A 136 1.15 21.80 5.83
C GLU A 136 -0.32 21.51 6.22
N LEU A 137 -0.53 20.40 6.92
CA LEU A 137 -1.85 20.06 7.47
C LEU A 137 -2.11 20.93 8.69
N SER A 138 -3.23 21.65 8.72
CA SER A 138 -3.60 22.48 9.87
C SER A 138 -3.88 21.62 11.11
N ASP A 139 -3.22 21.92 12.23
CA ASP A 139 -3.30 21.16 13.49
C ASP A 139 -4.74 20.96 14.00
N GLU A 140 -5.68 21.86 13.67
CA GLU A 140 -7.07 21.82 14.12
C GLU A 140 -7.88 20.61 13.61
N LYS A 141 -7.42 19.93 12.56
CA LYS A 141 -8.08 18.74 11.99
C LYS A 141 -7.42 17.41 12.37
N MET A 142 -6.30 17.48 13.09
CA MET A 142 -5.49 16.34 13.49
C MET A 142 -6.10 15.69 14.74
N THR A 143 -7.26 15.03 14.61
CA THR A 143 -7.66 14.09 15.67
C THR A 143 -6.61 12.98 15.72
N PRO A 144 -6.19 12.48 16.90
CA PRO A 144 -5.16 11.45 17.04
C PRO A 144 -5.53 10.10 16.40
N GLN A 145 -6.69 10.00 15.74
CA GLN A 145 -7.19 8.85 14.99
C GLN A 145 -7.46 9.16 13.49
N SER A 146 -7.35 10.42 13.05
CA SER A 146 -7.49 10.81 11.64
C SER A 146 -6.15 10.72 10.93
N PHE A 147 -5.79 9.50 10.52
CA PHE A 147 -4.61 9.26 9.68
C PHE A 147 -4.92 9.17 8.19
N PHE A 148 -6.20 9.34 7.84
CA PHE A 148 -6.74 9.49 6.49
C PHE A 148 -7.99 10.36 6.60
N PRO A 149 -7.90 11.69 6.64
CA PRO A 149 -9.07 12.50 6.43
C PRO A 149 -9.66 12.09 5.07
N ASP A 150 -10.96 11.80 5.04
CA ASP A 150 -11.74 11.59 3.81
C ASP A 150 -11.45 12.72 2.78
N GLU A 151 -10.90 13.86 3.21
CA GLU A 151 -10.38 14.98 2.44
C GLU A 151 -9.24 14.64 1.45
N TYR A 152 -8.47 13.56 1.66
CA TYR A 152 -7.47 13.13 0.66
C TYR A 152 -8.09 12.46 -0.56
N PHE A 153 -9.26 11.83 -0.41
CA PHE A 153 -9.95 11.11 -1.48
C PHE A 153 -11.23 11.80 -1.94
N THR A 154 -11.68 12.83 -1.23
CA THR A 154 -12.75 13.71 -1.71
C THR A 154 -12.11 14.87 -2.46
N CYS A 155 -12.47 15.00 -3.75
CA CYS A 155 -12.14 16.22 -4.47
C CYS A 155 -12.85 17.38 -3.75
N SER A 156 -12.11 18.32 -3.20
CA SER A 156 -12.67 19.52 -2.56
C SER A 156 -13.37 20.47 -3.54
N ALA A 157 -13.34 20.15 -4.84
CA ALA A 157 -13.99 20.87 -5.91
C ALA A 157 -14.96 19.96 -6.68
N PHE A 158 -16.10 20.52 -7.13
CA PHE A 158 -17.03 19.85 -8.02
C PHE A 158 -16.38 19.60 -9.40
N CYS A 159 -15.69 18.48 -9.54
CA CYS A 159 -15.12 18.04 -10.81
C CYS A 159 -16.11 17.14 -11.57
N LEU A 160 -15.87 16.99 -12.88
CA LEU A 160 -16.72 16.17 -13.77
C LEU A 160 -16.79 14.69 -13.39
N SER A 161 -15.87 14.19 -12.53
CA SER A 161 -15.89 12.82 -12.02
C SER A 161 -16.77 12.65 -10.77
N CYS A 162 -17.17 13.74 -10.11
CA CYS A 162 -18.05 13.74 -8.93
C CYS A 162 -19.51 14.09 -9.28
N LYS A 163 -19.86 14.12 -10.57
CA LYS A 163 -21.24 14.26 -11.05
C LYS A 163 -21.95 12.91 -11.08
#